data_AF-A0A7K0CLQ4-F1
#
_entry.id   AF-A0A7K0CLQ4-F1
#
_cell.length_a   1.000
_cell.length_b   1.000
_cell.length_c   1.000
_cell.angle_alpha   90.00
_cell.angle_beta   90.00
_cell.angle_gamma   90.00
#
_symmetry.space_group_name_H-M   'P 1'
#
loop_
_entity.id
_entity.type
_entity.pdbx_description
1 polymer ?
#
loop_
_entity_poly.entity_id
_entity_poly.type
_entity_poly.pdbx_seq_one_letter_code
_entity_poly.pdbx_strand_id
1 'polypeptide(L)'
;MTAFYGALCALTTALTLLAGAAAHLTRPTALPHALRTHRVLPPKAVRPLSLTVPLTEAALGVAAVTGSRIALAAAAALFAAYAAYSRRVLTHGAGGPCGCSRTEVPMSVWVTRRAVALTAVAAAGAALGPGTPSGARLATLLLAAPACAALLWSLPAAMHQPAPVTAEGRPWTSPPVR
;
A
#
# COMPACT_ATOMS: atom_id res chain seq x y z
N MET A 1 25.10 5.43 -11.10
CA MET A 1 24.15 5.87 -10.05
C MET A 1 22.73 5.37 -10.31
N THR A 2 22.21 5.49 -11.53
CA THR A 2 20.87 5.00 -11.93
C THR A 2 20.59 3.54 -11.54
N ALA A 3 21.56 2.63 -11.70
CA ALA A 3 21.42 1.23 -11.30
C ALA A 3 21.13 1.03 -9.80
N PHE A 4 21.73 1.84 -8.91
CA PHE A 4 21.46 1.76 -7.48
C PHE A 4 20.03 2.21 -7.16
N TYR A 5 19.59 3.33 -7.75
CA TYR A 5 18.23 3.84 -7.55
C TYR A 5 17.16 2.92 -8.15
N GLY A 6 17.42 2.31 -9.31
CA GLY A 6 16.54 1.30 -9.89
C GLY A 6 16.35 0.10 -8.97
N ALA A 7 17.46 -0.41 -8.41
CA ALA A 7 17.42 -1.51 -7.43
C ALA A 7 16.69 -1.12 -6.13
N LEU A 8 16.91 0.11 -5.64
CA LEU A 8 16.24 0.65 -4.45
C LEU A 8 14.73 0.71 -4.65
N CYS A 9 14.28 1.31 -5.76
CA CYS A 9 12.88 1.39 -6.12
C CYS A 9 12.26 -0.01 -6.24
N ALA A 10 12.93 -0.92 -6.96
CA ALA A 10 12.44 -2.29 -7.16
C ALA A 10 12.28 -3.04 -5.84
N LEU A 11 13.28 -2.99 -4.96
CA LEU A 11 13.25 -3.70 -3.68
C LEU A 11 12.24 -3.08 -2.71
N THR A 12 12.13 -1.74 -2.64
CA THR A 12 11.08 -1.08 -1.84
C THR A 12 9.68 -1.46 -2.33
N THR A 13 9.44 -1.49 -3.64
CA THR A 13 8.17 -1.96 -4.22
C THR A 13 7.89 -3.42 -3.88
N ALA A 14 8.87 -4.30 -4.08
CA ALA A 14 8.76 -5.73 -3.79
C ALA A 14 8.39 -5.97 -2.31
N LEU A 15 9.15 -5.38 -1.38
CA LEU A 15 8.91 -5.51 0.06
C LEU A 15 7.53 -4.99 0.46
N THR A 16 7.07 -3.88 -0.15
CA THR A 16 5.74 -3.33 0.15
C THR A 16 4.62 -4.26 -0.30
N LEU A 17 4.72 -4.82 -1.52
CA LEU A 17 3.73 -5.75 -2.04
C LEU A 17 3.69 -7.06 -1.24
N LEU A 18 4.86 -7.60 -0.90
CA LEU A 18 4.96 -8.81 -0.08
C LEU A 18 4.42 -8.58 1.33
N ALA A 19 4.61 -7.39 1.92
CA ALA A 19 3.99 -7.02 3.19
C ALA A 19 2.46 -6.93 3.08
N GLY A 20 1.93 -6.39 1.97
CA GLY A 20 0.48 -6.41 1.64
C GLY A 20 -0.08 -7.82 1.58
N ALA A 21 0.55 -8.68 0.77
CA ALA A 21 0.17 -10.07 0.62
C ALA A 21 0.21 -10.82 1.97
N ALA A 22 1.27 -10.64 2.76
CA ALA A 22 1.39 -11.22 4.09
C ALA A 22 0.30 -10.70 5.05
N ALA A 23 -0.05 -9.41 5.02
CA ALA A 23 -1.14 -8.85 5.81
C ALA A 23 -2.48 -9.51 5.44
N HIS A 24 -2.75 -9.72 4.15
CA HIS A 24 -3.96 -10.42 3.70
C HIS A 24 -4.00 -11.89 4.07
N LEU A 25 -2.86 -12.59 4.04
CA LEU A 25 -2.77 -13.98 4.48
C LEU A 25 -3.02 -14.12 5.99
N THR A 26 -2.52 -13.18 6.80
CA THR A 26 -2.73 -13.21 8.25
C THR A 26 -4.13 -12.76 8.69
N ARG A 27 -4.83 -11.96 7.86
CA ARG A 27 -6.21 -11.50 8.12
C ARG A 27 -7.06 -11.53 6.84
N PRO A 28 -7.48 -12.71 6.37
CA PRO A 28 -8.19 -12.86 5.09
C PRO A 28 -9.56 -12.19 5.05
N THR A 29 -10.17 -11.91 6.20
CA THR A 29 -11.47 -11.25 6.31
C THR A 29 -11.40 -9.72 6.27
N ALA A 30 -10.21 -9.12 6.46
CA ALA A 30 -10.04 -7.67 6.58
C ALA A 30 -10.36 -6.94 5.27
N LEU A 31 -9.85 -7.43 4.13
CA LEU A 31 -10.10 -6.84 2.82
C LEU A 31 -11.58 -6.90 2.40
N PRO A 32 -12.26 -8.06 2.41
CA PRO A 32 -13.69 -8.10 2.06
C PRO A 32 -14.56 -7.32 3.05
N HIS A 33 -14.17 -7.22 4.32
CA HIS A 33 -14.84 -6.34 5.27
C HIS A 33 -14.68 -4.86 4.87
N ALA A 34 -13.44 -4.40 4.63
CA ALA A 34 -13.15 -3.03 4.19
C ALA A 34 -13.92 -2.65 2.92
N LEU A 35 -13.87 -3.50 1.88
CA LEU A 35 -14.55 -3.25 0.61
C LEU A 35 -16.08 -3.12 0.78
N ARG A 36 -16.70 -3.93 1.66
CA ARG A 36 -18.13 -3.84 1.97
C ARG A 36 -18.46 -2.57 2.75
N THR A 37 -17.61 -2.19 3.70
CA THR A 37 -17.78 -0.97 4.50
C THR A 37 -17.72 0.28 3.63
N HIS A 38 -16.82 0.32 2.64
CA HIS A 38 -16.69 1.47 1.75
C HIS A 38 -17.88 1.68 0.81
N ARG A 39 -18.63 0.62 0.46
CA ARG A 39 -19.82 0.67 -0.44
C ARG A 39 -19.60 1.33 -1.81
N VAL A 40 -18.35 1.44 -2.27
CA VAL A 40 -17.99 2.03 -3.59
C VAL A 40 -18.10 1.02 -4.74
N LEU A 41 -18.03 -0.28 -4.42
CA LEU A 41 -18.05 -1.37 -5.40
C LEU A 41 -19.35 -2.18 -5.31
N PRO A 42 -19.83 -2.76 -6.42
CA PRO A 42 -20.99 -3.63 -6.38
C PRO A 42 -20.70 -4.86 -5.51
N PRO A 43 -21.67 -5.37 -4.73
CA PRO A 43 -21.45 -6.51 -3.82
C PRO A 43 -20.85 -7.74 -4.50
N LYS A 44 -21.22 -7.96 -5.78
CA LYS A 44 -20.72 -9.08 -6.61
C LYS A 44 -19.21 -8.99 -6.89
N ALA A 45 -18.62 -7.79 -6.89
CA ALA A 45 -17.19 -7.58 -7.15
C ALA A 45 -16.31 -7.75 -5.90
N VAL A 46 -16.87 -7.71 -4.70
CA VAL A 46 -16.09 -7.79 -3.45
C VAL A 46 -15.32 -9.10 -3.33
N ARG A 47 -16.00 -10.23 -3.53
CA ARG A 47 -15.40 -11.57 -3.40
C ARG A 47 -14.25 -11.81 -4.40
N PRO A 48 -14.42 -11.59 -5.72
CA PRO A 48 -13.32 -11.79 -6.66
C PRO A 48 -12.14 -10.89 -6.36
N LEU A 49 -12.36 -9.59 -6.08
CA LEU A 49 -11.28 -8.66 -5.75
C LEU A 49 -10.54 -9.05 -4.47
N SER A 50 -11.24 -9.55 -3.46
CA SER A 50 -10.62 -9.98 -2.21
C SER A 50 -9.70 -11.19 -2.37
N LEU A 51 -9.87 -11.97 -3.44
CA LEU A 51 -9.02 -13.11 -3.76
C LEU A 51 -7.91 -12.73 -4.74
N THR A 52 -8.22 -11.93 -5.76
CA THR A 52 -7.27 -11.59 -6.81
C THR A 52 -6.23 -10.58 -6.36
N VAL A 53 -6.57 -9.63 -5.50
CA VAL A 53 -5.64 -8.60 -5.03
C VAL A 53 -4.45 -9.21 -4.27
N PRO A 54 -4.64 -10.05 -3.23
CA PRO A 54 -3.50 -10.65 -2.52
C PRO A 54 -2.60 -11.51 -3.40
N LEU A 55 -3.20 -12.26 -4.35
CA LEU A 55 -2.45 -13.06 -5.32
C LEU A 55 -1.63 -12.17 -6.26
N THR A 56 -2.21 -11.07 -6.72
CA THR A 56 -1.54 -10.09 -7.59
C THR A 56 -0.40 -9.41 -6.84
N GLU A 57 -0.61 -9.02 -5.57
CA GLU A 57 0.45 -8.46 -4.73
C GLU A 57 1.60 -9.43 -4.53
N ALA A 58 1.31 -10.70 -4.21
CA ALA A 58 2.34 -11.72 -4.04
C ALA A 58 3.13 -11.95 -5.33
N ALA A 59 2.44 -12.13 -6.47
CA ALA A 59 3.06 -12.39 -7.76
C ALA A 59 3.93 -11.21 -8.22
N LEU A 60 3.40 -9.98 -8.14
CA LEU A 60 4.14 -8.77 -8.49
C LEU A 60 5.30 -8.50 -7.52
N GLY A 61 5.11 -8.78 -6.22
CA GLY A 61 6.15 -8.65 -5.21
C GLY A 61 7.36 -9.54 -5.50
N VAL A 62 7.11 -10.83 -5.78
CA VAL A 62 8.17 -11.78 -6.17
C VAL A 62 8.83 -11.36 -7.48
N ALA A 63 8.04 -11.00 -8.49
CA ALA A 63 8.58 -10.59 -9.78
C ALA A 63 9.40 -9.28 -9.69
N ALA A 64 9.02 -8.34 -8.82
CA ALA A 64 9.74 -7.09 -8.61
C ALA A 64 11.14 -7.28 -8.00
N VAL A 65 11.37 -8.36 -7.23
CA VAL A 65 12.72 -8.71 -6.71
C VAL A 65 13.73 -8.89 -7.85
N THR A 66 13.28 -9.39 -9.01
CA THR A 66 14.13 -9.58 -10.19
C THR A 66 14.48 -8.27 -10.90
N GLY A 67 13.85 -7.15 -10.53
CA GLY A 67 13.96 -5.87 -11.23
C GLY A 67 13.22 -5.83 -12.57
N SER A 68 12.27 -6.74 -12.80
CA SER A 68 11.45 -6.78 -14.01
C SER A 68 10.68 -5.46 -14.21
N ARG A 69 10.99 -4.75 -15.30
CA ARG A 69 10.33 -3.48 -15.64
C ARG A 69 8.82 -3.63 -15.82
N ILE A 70 8.39 -4.76 -16.41
CA ILE A 70 6.97 -5.06 -16.61
C ILE A 70 6.27 -5.26 -15.26
N ALA A 71 6.89 -6.01 -14.34
CA ALA A 71 6.34 -6.21 -13.00
C ALA A 71 6.26 -4.89 -12.23
N LEU A 72 7.28 -4.03 -12.35
CA LEU A 72 7.29 -2.71 -11.71
C LEU A 72 6.25 -1.76 -12.31
N ALA A 73 6.05 -1.78 -13.63
CA ALA A 73 4.98 -1.02 -14.28
C ALA A 73 3.59 -1.51 -13.86
N ALA A 74 3.39 -2.83 -13.77
CA ALA A 74 2.15 -3.41 -13.26
C ALA A 74 1.91 -3.09 -11.78
N ALA A 75 2.96 -3.10 -10.95
CA ALA A 75 2.90 -2.68 -9.56
C ALA A 75 2.53 -1.19 -9.43
N ALA A 76 3.11 -0.33 -10.27
CA ALA A 76 2.75 1.08 -10.34
C ALA A 76 1.25 1.24 -10.69
N ALA A 77 0.75 0.49 -11.67
CA ALA A 77 -0.66 0.49 -12.03
C ALA A 77 -1.57 0.02 -10.88
N LEU A 78 -1.17 -1.02 -10.15
CA LEU A 78 -1.90 -1.51 -8.97
C LEU A 78 -1.95 -0.44 -7.86
N PHE A 79 -0.83 0.19 -7.53
CA PHE A 79 -0.79 1.28 -6.55
C PHE A 79 -1.59 2.51 -6.99
N ALA A 80 -1.56 2.84 -8.29
CA ALA A 80 -2.35 3.92 -8.85
C ALA A 80 -3.85 3.63 -8.77
N ALA A 81 -4.26 2.39 -9.07
CA ALA A 81 -5.64 1.95 -8.92
C ALA A 81 -6.10 2.05 -7.46
N TYR A 82 -5.24 1.66 -6.50
CA TYR A 82 -5.54 1.82 -5.07
C TYR A 82 -5.58 3.29 -4.63
N ALA A 83 -4.72 4.15 -5.17
CA ALA A 83 -4.76 5.59 -4.94
C ALA A 83 -6.09 6.21 -5.46
N ALA A 84 -6.51 5.84 -6.66
CA ALA A 84 -7.78 6.28 -7.24
C ALA A 84 -8.97 5.75 -6.43
N TYR A 85 -8.93 4.48 -6.01
CA TYR A 85 -9.93 3.88 -5.14
C TYR A 85 -10.06 4.60 -3.80
N SER A 86 -8.97 4.78 -3.08
CA SER A 86 -8.97 5.47 -1.77
C SER A 86 -9.46 6.90 -1.90
N ARG A 87 -9.05 7.63 -2.95
CA ARG A 87 -9.59 8.97 -3.23
C ARG A 87 -11.10 8.92 -3.45
N ARG A 88 -11.61 7.96 -4.23
CA ARG A 88 -13.05 7.80 -4.46
C ARG A 88 -13.80 7.48 -3.17
N VAL A 89 -13.27 6.61 -2.31
CA VAL A 89 -13.85 6.29 -1.00
C VAL A 89 -13.99 7.57 -0.15
N LEU A 90 -12.93 8.38 -0.09
CA LEU A 90 -12.94 9.65 0.65
C LEU A 90 -13.93 10.67 0.09
N THR A 91 -14.05 10.79 -1.24
CA THR A 91 -15.00 11.74 -1.85
C THR A 91 -16.46 11.34 -1.67
N HIS A 92 -16.75 10.04 -1.45
CA HIS A 92 -18.12 9.56 -1.17
C HIS A 92 -18.45 9.63 0.34
N GLY A 93 -17.55 10.18 1.16
CA GLY A 93 -17.74 10.24 2.62
C GLY A 93 -17.72 8.88 3.31
N ALA A 94 -17.32 7.82 2.60
CA ALA A 94 -17.26 6.48 3.13
C ALA A 94 -16.00 6.35 4.01
N GLY A 95 -16.19 6.26 5.32
CA GLY A 95 -15.13 5.87 6.25
C GLY A 95 -14.86 4.36 6.23
N GLY A 96 -14.01 3.89 7.13
CA GLY A 96 -13.72 2.47 7.30
C GLY A 96 -12.23 2.14 7.27
N PRO A 97 -11.86 0.87 7.43
CA PRO A 97 -10.46 0.45 7.47
C PRO A 97 -9.80 0.55 6.08
N CYS A 98 -8.54 0.99 6.02
CA CYS A 98 -7.81 1.12 4.76
C CYS A 98 -7.61 -0.23 4.01
N GLY A 99 -7.71 -1.35 4.71
CA GLY A 99 -7.65 -2.70 4.16
C GLY A 99 -6.25 -3.18 3.75
N CYS A 100 -5.21 -2.34 3.83
CA CYS A 100 -3.85 -2.67 3.36
C CYS A 100 -2.92 -3.31 4.39
N SER A 101 -3.15 -3.04 5.68
CA SER A 101 -2.21 -3.38 6.74
C SER A 101 -2.86 -4.19 7.84
N ARG A 102 -2.02 -4.93 8.58
CA ARG A 102 -2.44 -5.67 9.78
C ARG A 102 -2.99 -4.75 10.87
N THR A 103 -2.45 -3.55 10.99
CA THR A 103 -3.01 -2.46 11.80
C THR A 103 -4.13 -1.81 11.00
N GLU A 104 -5.36 -1.90 11.50
CA GLU A 104 -6.51 -1.23 10.89
C GLU A 104 -6.42 0.27 11.17
N VAL A 105 -5.91 1.01 10.19
CA VAL A 105 -5.94 2.47 10.18
C VAL A 105 -7.16 2.91 9.37
N PRO A 106 -7.91 3.93 9.82
CA PRO A 106 -9.02 4.44 9.04
C PRO A 106 -8.55 5.02 7.71
N MET A 107 -9.41 4.89 6.69
CA MET A 107 -9.20 5.51 5.39
C MET A 107 -9.03 7.02 5.57
N SER A 108 -7.94 7.56 5.06
CA SER A 108 -7.59 8.98 5.19
C SER A 108 -6.79 9.47 3.98
N VAL A 109 -6.62 10.78 3.84
CA VAL A 109 -5.80 11.37 2.76
C VAL A 109 -4.35 10.84 2.77
N TRP A 110 -3.82 10.45 3.93
CA TRP A 110 -2.49 9.88 4.06
C TRP A 110 -2.37 8.48 3.44
N VAL A 111 -3.46 7.69 3.45
CA VAL A 111 -3.53 6.42 2.73
C VAL A 111 -3.39 6.64 1.22
N THR A 112 -4.11 7.63 0.68
CA THR A 112 -4.01 8.01 -0.73
C THR A 112 -2.62 8.53 -1.08
N ARG A 113 -2.03 9.41 -0.25
CA ARG A 113 -0.66 9.93 -0.46
C ARG A 113 0.39 8.84 -0.46
N ARG A 114 0.30 7.86 0.45
CA ARG A 114 1.16 6.67 0.47
C ARG A 114 1.06 5.91 -0.85
N ALA A 115 -0.16 5.65 -1.32
CA ALA A 115 -0.40 4.93 -2.57
C ALA A 115 0.20 5.66 -3.78
N VAL A 116 0.06 7.00 -3.84
CA VAL A 116 0.70 7.83 -4.87
C VAL A 116 2.22 7.78 -4.79
N ALA A 117 2.80 7.85 -3.59
CA ALA A 117 4.24 7.73 -3.41
C ALA A 117 4.77 6.37 -3.88
N LEU A 118 4.09 5.27 -3.53
CA LEU A 118 4.44 3.92 -3.99
C LEU A 118 4.28 3.76 -5.51
N THR A 119 3.28 4.41 -6.11
CA THR A 119 3.12 4.49 -7.56
C THR A 119 4.35 5.13 -8.20
N ALA A 120 4.79 6.28 -7.68
CA ALA A 120 5.97 6.98 -8.19
C ALA A 120 7.25 6.17 -8.02
N VAL A 121 7.43 5.49 -6.86
CA VAL A 121 8.58 4.60 -6.62
C VAL A 121 8.60 3.45 -7.63
N ALA A 122 7.47 2.76 -7.83
CA ALA A 122 7.39 1.65 -8.77
C ALA A 122 7.61 2.12 -10.23
N ALA A 123 7.02 3.25 -10.62
CA ALA A 123 7.21 3.84 -11.95
C ALA A 123 8.68 4.27 -12.18
N ALA A 124 9.33 4.86 -11.19
CA ALA A 124 10.74 5.20 -11.24
C ALA A 124 11.62 3.94 -11.40
N GLY A 125 11.31 2.87 -10.65
CA GLY A 125 11.98 1.57 -10.81
C GLY A 125 11.83 1.01 -12.22
N ALA A 126 10.63 1.07 -12.79
CA ALA A 126 10.36 0.63 -14.16
C ALA A 126 11.16 1.45 -15.20
N ALA A 127 11.25 2.77 -15.00
CA ALA A 127 11.97 3.68 -15.89
C ALA A 127 13.51 3.53 -15.82
N LEU A 128 14.05 3.41 -14.60
CA LEU A 128 15.49 3.27 -14.37
C LEU A 128 16.01 1.88 -14.77
N GLY A 129 15.17 0.85 -14.61
CA GLY A 129 15.49 -0.54 -14.93
C GLY A 129 16.28 -1.28 -13.85
N PRO A 130 16.56 -2.57 -14.10
CA PRO A 130 17.25 -3.42 -13.14
C PRO A 130 18.69 -2.95 -12.92
N GLY A 131 19.14 -3.05 -11.67
CA GLY A 131 20.53 -2.80 -11.31
C GLY A 131 20.98 -3.79 -10.25
N THR A 132 22.24 -4.22 -10.34
CA THR A 132 22.87 -5.16 -9.42
C THR A 132 24.04 -4.48 -8.71
N PRO A 133 23.77 -3.68 -7.65
CA PRO A 133 24.85 -3.07 -6.88
C PRO A 133 25.68 -4.15 -6.17
N SER A 134 26.97 -3.87 -5.99
CA SER A 134 27.92 -4.76 -5.33
C SER A 134 28.66 -4.05 -4.19
N GLY A 135 29.28 -4.84 -3.29
CA GLY A 135 30.07 -4.35 -2.17
C GLY A 135 29.29 -3.45 -1.22
N ALA A 136 29.89 -2.31 -0.83
CA ALA A 136 29.26 -1.36 0.10
C ALA A 136 27.88 -0.86 -0.38
N ARG A 137 27.69 -0.69 -1.70
CA ARG A 137 26.40 -0.25 -2.26
C ARG A 137 25.29 -1.29 -2.06
N LEU A 138 25.62 -2.58 -2.05
CA LEU A 138 24.66 -3.62 -1.74
C LEU A 138 24.23 -3.55 -0.27
N ALA A 139 25.18 -3.35 0.65
CA ALA A 139 24.87 -3.17 2.06
C ALA A 139 23.96 -1.94 2.29
N THR A 140 24.27 -0.80 1.64
CA THR A 140 23.41 0.39 1.69
C THR A 140 22.02 0.11 1.13
N LEU A 141 21.90 -0.59 0.00
CA LEU A 141 20.62 -0.95 -0.60
C LEU A 141 19.78 -1.80 0.36
N LEU A 142 20.38 -2.82 0.97
CA LEU A 142 19.71 -3.77 1.87
C LEU A 142 19.22 -3.11 3.16
N LEU A 143 19.83 -2.00 3.59
CA LEU A 143 19.35 -1.20 4.73
C LEU A 143 18.31 -0.17 4.29
N ALA A 144 18.56 0.54 3.18
CA ALA A 144 17.71 1.63 2.72
C ALA A 144 16.35 1.15 2.22
N ALA A 145 16.29 0.06 1.45
CA ALA A 145 15.03 -0.38 0.85
C ALA A 145 13.98 -0.82 1.88
N PRO A 146 14.32 -1.64 2.91
CA PRO A 146 13.41 -1.95 4.00
C PRO A 146 13.03 -0.72 4.83
N ALA A 147 13.97 0.20 5.07
CA ALA A 147 13.67 1.45 5.78
C ALA A 147 12.63 2.28 5.02
N CYS A 148 12.82 2.50 3.71
CA CYS A 148 11.85 3.18 2.86
C CYS A 148 10.49 2.48 2.83
N ALA A 149 10.48 1.15 2.71
CA ALA A 149 9.25 0.36 2.74
C ALA A 149 8.52 0.50 4.09
N ALA A 150 9.24 0.38 5.21
CA ALA A 150 8.68 0.50 6.55
C ALA A 150 8.13 1.92 6.82
N LEU A 151 8.85 2.96 6.40
CA LEU A 151 8.41 4.36 6.52
C LEU A 151 7.12 4.61 5.72
N LEU A 152 7.10 4.21 4.45
CA LEU A 152 5.91 4.34 3.60
C LEU A 152 4.74 3.53 4.16
N TRP A 153 5.00 2.30 4.60
CA TRP A 153 3.99 1.41 5.17
C TRP A 153 3.31 2.02 6.40
N SER A 154 4.12 2.58 7.31
CA SER A 154 3.69 3.11 8.60
C SER A 154 3.15 4.54 8.51
N LEU A 155 3.36 5.23 7.39
CA LEU A 155 3.01 6.64 7.22
C LEU A 155 1.54 6.96 7.59
N PRO A 156 0.52 6.19 7.14
CA PRO A 156 -0.86 6.50 7.51
C PRO A 156 -1.12 6.33 8.99
N ALA A 157 -0.50 5.34 9.65
CA ALA A 157 -0.65 5.13 11.09
C ALA A 157 0.03 6.25 11.88
N ALA A 158 1.25 6.65 11.48
CA ALA A 158 2.01 7.71 12.15
C ALA A 158 1.34 9.08 12.01
N MET A 159 0.69 9.34 10.88
CA MET A 159 -0.05 10.59 10.64
C MET A 159 -1.49 10.54 11.14
N HIS A 160 -1.97 9.37 11.58
CA HIS A 160 -3.27 9.26 12.20
C HIS A 160 -3.18 9.81 13.63
N GLN A 161 -3.63 11.05 13.81
CA GLN A 161 -3.86 11.58 15.16
C GLN A 161 -5.20 11.02 15.66
N PRO A 162 -5.21 10.19 16.71
CA PRO A 162 -6.46 9.93 17.41
C PRO A 162 -6.98 11.28 17.91
N ALA A 163 -8.28 11.56 17.72
CA ALA A 163 -8.88 12.75 18.29
C ALA A 163 -8.57 12.78 19.80
N PRO A 164 -8.33 13.97 20.40
CA PRO A 164 -8.15 14.06 21.84
C PRO A 164 -9.35 13.37 22.50
N VAL A 165 -9.06 12.39 23.36
CA VAL A 165 -10.08 11.73 24.17
C VAL A 165 -10.72 12.83 25.01
N THR A 166 -11.91 13.28 24.63
CA THR A 166 -12.74 14.07 25.54
C THR A 166 -12.90 13.23 26.80
N ALA A 167 -12.83 13.85 27.98
CA ALA A 167 -12.77 13.21 29.30
C ALA A 167 -13.85 12.13 29.61
N GLU A 168 -14.78 11.87 28.69
CA GLU A 168 -15.84 10.87 28.77
C GLU A 168 -15.51 9.48 28.20
N GLY A 169 -14.32 9.22 27.63
CA GLY A 169 -13.89 7.85 27.31
C GLY A 169 -14.78 7.05 26.33
N ARG A 170 -15.61 7.72 25.51
CA ARG A 170 -16.46 7.03 24.53
C ARG A 170 -15.71 6.75 23.22
N PRO A 171 -15.71 5.49 22.71
CA PRO A 171 -15.20 5.19 21.37
C PRO A 171 -16.03 5.91 20.30
N TRP A 172 -15.35 6.27 19.21
CA TRP A 172 -15.89 7.02 18.08
C TRP A 172 -17.15 6.36 17.46
N THR A 173 -18.26 7.07 17.46
CA THR A 173 -19.29 6.97 16.43
C THR A 173 -19.09 8.17 15.51
N SER A 174 -19.02 7.92 14.20
CA SER A 174 -18.79 8.96 13.20
C SER A 174 -19.79 10.13 13.37
N PRO A 175 -19.36 11.40 13.32
CA PRO A 175 -20.32 12.50 13.29
C PRO A 175 -21.16 12.42 12.00
N PRO A 176 -22.44 12.81 12.05
CA PRO A 176 -23.28 12.90 10.86
C PRO A 176 -22.70 13.96 9.92
N VAL A 177 -22.42 13.55 8.68
CA VAL A 177 -22.08 14.47 7.59
C VAL A 177 -23.32 15.31 7.32
N ARG A 178 -23.21 16.64 7.50
CA ARG A 178 -24.20 17.62 7.01
C ARG A 178 -23.89 17.98 5.57
#